data_AF-A0A0D0HCK2-F1
#
_entry.id   AF-A0A0D0HCK2-F1
#
_cell.length_a   1.000
_cell.length_b   1.000
_cell.length_c   1.000
_cell.angle_alpha   90.00
_cell.angle_beta   90.00
_cell.angle_gamma   90.00
#
_symmetry.space_group_name_H-M   'P 1'
#
loop_
_entity.id
_entity.type
_entity.pdbx_description
1 polymer ?
#
loop_
_entity_poly.entity_id
_entity_poly.type
_entity_poly.pdbx_seq_one_letter_code
_entity_poly.pdbx_strand_id
1 'polypeptide(L)'
;MKLNLRHFTHVIAAIPGAIRRRRARGRLTREQFKDACLIVQICVLVHCFALASLWWARSHDGEAGSWMNWVGVAMAIAWVVCFWGVLLKQAHIAAENAVKREIQR
;
A
#
# COMPACT_ATOMS: atom_id res chain seq x y z
N MET A 1 16.48 -7.83 11.99
CA MET A 1 15.24 -7.49 11.23
C MET A 1 14.47 -6.33 11.88
N LYS A 2 15.13 -5.19 12.20
CA LYS A 2 14.53 -4.04 12.93
C LYS A 2 14.45 -2.75 12.10
N LEU A 3 15.10 -2.72 10.94
CA LEU A 3 15.23 -1.53 10.07
C LEU A 3 14.12 -1.38 9.01
N ASN A 4 13.36 -2.45 8.71
CA ASN A 4 12.37 -2.41 7.64
C ASN A 4 11.07 -1.68 8.01
N LEU A 5 10.52 -1.89 9.21
CA LEU A 5 9.24 -1.30 9.63
C LEU A 5 9.31 0.24 9.76
N ARG A 6 10.42 0.77 10.28
CA ARG A 6 10.60 2.22 10.42
C ARG A 6 10.78 2.91 9.07
N HIS A 7 11.49 2.28 8.13
CA HIS A 7 11.62 2.80 6.77
C HIS A 7 10.28 2.78 6.04
N PHE A 8 9.52 1.69 6.16
CA PHE A 8 8.23 1.53 5.50
C PHE A 8 7.20 2.55 5.99
N THR A 9 7.12 2.78 7.30
CA THR A 9 6.25 3.81 7.88
C THR A 9 6.67 5.23 7.48
N HIS A 10 7.97 5.50 7.41
CA HIS A 10 8.48 6.80 6.95
C HIS A 10 8.15 7.06 5.48
N VAL A 11 8.26 6.04 4.62
CA VAL A 11 7.89 6.13 3.20
C VAL A 11 6.38 6.35 3.05
N ILE A 12 5.55 5.59 3.76
CA ILE A 12 4.08 5.76 3.72
C ILE A 12 3.67 7.15 4.22
N ALA A 13 4.31 7.68 5.28
CA ALA A 13 4.02 9.02 5.80
C ALA A 13 4.57 10.14 4.89
N ALA A 14 5.68 9.91 4.19
CA ALA A 14 6.29 10.89 3.30
C ALA A 14 5.51 11.07 1.99
N ILE A 15 4.82 10.03 1.50
CA ILE A 15 4.01 10.06 0.27
C ILE A 15 2.91 11.15 0.31
N PRO A 16 2.00 11.20 1.31
CA PRO A 16 1.00 12.26 1.40
C PRO A 16 1.63 13.64 1.57
N GLY A 17 2.76 13.75 2.28
CA GLY A 17 3.52 15.01 2.40
C GLY A 17 4.12 15.48 1.07
N ALA A 18 4.61 14.56 0.24
CA ALA A 18 5.13 14.85 -1.10
C ALA A 18 4.00 15.23 -2.08
N ILE A 19 2.87 14.51 -2.04
CA ILE A 19 1.68 14.79 -2.86
C ILE A 19 1.12 16.18 -2.50
N ARG A 20 0.98 16.50 -1.21
CA ARG A 20 0.51 17.81 -0.74
C ARG A 20 1.44 18.94 -1.17
N ARG A 21 2.76 18.73 -1.11
CA ARG A 21 3.76 19.69 -1.61
C ARG A 21 3.73 19.87 -3.13
N ARG A 22 3.38 18.83 -3.91
CA ARG A 22 3.20 18.96 -5.37
C ARG A 22 1.92 19.71 -5.74
N ARG A 23 0.83 19.50 -4.99
CA ARG A 23 -0.41 20.29 -5.14
C ARG A 23 -0.20 21.78 -4.84
N ALA A 24 0.55 22.09 -3.78
CA ALA A 24 0.89 23.48 -3.43
C ALA A 24 1.69 24.22 -4.52
N ARG A 25 2.38 23.48 -5.40
CA ARG A 25 3.11 24.04 -6.55
C ARG A 25 2.29 24.04 -7.86
N GLY A 26 0.98 23.78 -7.80
CA GLY A 26 0.09 23.80 -8.96
C GLY A 26 0.32 22.68 -10.00
N ARG A 27 1.21 21.71 -9.71
CA ARG A 27 1.62 20.66 -10.65
C ARG A 27 0.69 19.44 -10.71
N LEU A 28 -0.40 19.43 -9.95
CA LEU A 28 -1.25 18.25 -9.78
C LEU A 28 -2.73 18.64 -9.90
N THR A 29 -3.44 17.98 -10.82
CA THR A 29 -4.88 18.16 -11.00
C THR A 29 -5.63 17.62 -9.77
N ARG A 30 -6.83 18.16 -9.51
CA ARG A 30 -7.67 17.75 -8.35
C ARG A 30 -7.97 16.25 -8.38
N GLU A 31 -8.21 15.71 -9.57
CA GLU A 31 -8.43 14.28 -9.85
C GLU A 31 -7.23 13.43 -9.40
N GLN A 32 -6.02 13.75 -9.87
CA GLN A 32 -4.81 13.01 -9.50
C GLN A 32 -4.48 13.08 -8.02
N PHE A 33 -4.82 14.19 -7.34
CA PHE A 33 -4.68 14.29 -5.89
C PHE A 33 -5.67 13.38 -5.15
N LYS A 34 -6.92 13.33 -5.62
CA LYS A 34 -7.96 12.46 -5.06
C LYS A 34 -7.57 10.99 -5.22
N ASP A 35 -7.14 10.59 -6.41
CA ASP A 35 -6.69 9.21 -6.67
C ASP A 35 -5.48 8.83 -5.82
N ALA A 36 -4.47 9.70 -5.71
CA ALA A 36 -3.30 9.43 -4.89
C ALA A 36 -3.65 9.31 -3.39
N CYS A 37 -4.57 10.13 -2.90
CA CYS A 37 -5.08 10.04 -1.53
C CYS A 37 -5.83 8.72 -1.30
N LEU A 38 -6.64 8.31 -2.27
CA LEU A 38 -7.44 7.08 -2.22
C LEU A 38 -6.54 5.84 -2.23
N ILE A 39 -5.47 5.84 -3.04
CA ILE A 39 -4.44 4.78 -3.03
C ILE A 39 -3.76 4.70 -1.65
N VAL A 40 -3.36 5.84 -1.07
CA VAL A 40 -2.73 5.86 0.26
C VAL A 40 -3.71 5.34 1.33
N GLN A 41 -4.98 5.72 1.25
CA GLN A 41 -6.01 5.26 2.18
C GLN A 41 -6.20 3.74 2.08
N ILE A 42 -6.30 3.18 0.87
CA ILE A 42 -6.39 1.73 0.66
C ILE A 42 -5.13 1.03 1.17
N CYS A 43 -3.94 1.58 0.89
CA CYS A 43 -2.68 1.04 1.42
C CYS A 43 -2.74 0.93 2.94
N VAL A 44 -3.08 2.00 3.65
CA VAL A 44 -3.17 1.97 5.12
C VAL A 44 -4.19 0.93 5.58
N LEU A 45 -5.37 0.89 4.95
CA LEU A 45 -6.46 0.00 5.33
C LEU A 45 -6.07 -1.48 5.18
N VAL A 46 -5.41 -1.85 4.09
CA VAL A 46 -4.93 -3.21 3.83
C VAL A 46 -3.87 -3.65 4.85
N HIS A 47 -2.96 -2.75 5.26
CA HIS A 47 -1.95 -3.09 6.28
C HIS A 47 -2.54 -3.15 7.69
N CYS A 48 -3.48 -2.26 8.01
CA CYS A 48 -4.23 -2.32 9.26
C CYS A 48 -5.04 -3.63 9.36
N PHE A 49 -5.67 -4.07 8.26
CA PHE A 49 -6.37 -5.34 8.21
C PHE A 49 -5.44 -6.52 8.47
N ALA A 50 -4.27 -6.58 7.83
CA ALA A 50 -3.30 -7.63 8.07
C ALA A 50 -2.78 -7.66 9.52
N LEU A 51 -2.51 -6.49 10.12
CA LEU A 51 -2.11 -6.39 11.53
C LEU A 51 -3.23 -6.81 12.48
N ALA A 52 -4.48 -6.45 12.18
CA ALA A 52 -5.65 -6.87 12.95
C ALA A 52 -5.84 -8.39 12.87
N SER A 53 -5.70 -8.99 11.69
CA SER A 53 -5.75 -10.45 11.51
C SER A 53 -4.64 -11.15 12.30
N LEU A 54 -3.40 -10.63 12.26
CA LEU A 54 -2.27 -11.15 13.03
C LEU A 54 -2.52 -11.08 14.54
N TRP A 55 -3.03 -9.93 15.01
CA TRP A 55 -3.36 -9.75 16.43
C TRP A 55 -4.46 -10.71 16.86
N TRP A 56 -5.52 -10.85 16.04
CA TRP A 56 -6.63 -11.75 16.29
C TRP A 56 -6.22 -13.23 16.32
N ALA A 57 -5.42 -13.68 15.36
CA ALA A 57 -4.95 -15.06 15.34
C ALA A 57 -4.06 -15.37 16.54
N ARG A 58 -3.23 -14.40 16.95
CA ARG A 58 -2.35 -14.54 18.11
C ARG A 58 -3.08 -14.47 19.45
N SER A 59 -4.20 -13.77 19.54
CA SER A 59 -5.00 -13.71 20.77
C SER A 59 -5.83 -14.97 21.01
N HIS A 60 -6.12 -15.74 19.95
CA HIS A 60 -6.89 -17.01 20.01
C HIS A 60 -6.00 -18.23 19.73
N ASP A 61 -4.68 -18.09 19.93
CA ASP A 61 -3.72 -19.16 19.74
C ASP A 61 -3.84 -20.16 20.91
N GLY A 62 -4.48 -21.31 20.66
CA GLY A 62 -4.79 -22.32 21.67
C GLY A 62 -6.27 -22.77 21.69
N GLU A 63 -7.15 -22.06 20.98
CA GLU A 63 -8.55 -22.47 20.83
C GLU A 63 -8.74 -23.56 19.77
N ALA A 64 -9.79 -24.37 19.92
CA ALA A 64 -10.18 -25.36 18.92
C ALA A 64 -10.49 -24.66 17.59
N GLY A 65 -9.66 -24.91 16.57
CA GLY A 65 -9.75 -24.21 15.28
C GLY A 65 -8.74 -23.06 15.09
N SER A 66 -7.77 -22.88 15.99
CA SER A 66 -6.68 -21.88 15.84
C SER A 66 -6.00 -21.91 14.44
N TRP A 67 -5.84 -23.10 13.84
CA TRP A 67 -5.29 -23.23 12.49
C TRP A 67 -6.07 -22.43 11.42
N MET A 68 -7.40 -22.31 11.56
CA MET A 68 -8.26 -21.55 10.66
C MET A 68 -8.04 -20.04 10.80
N ASN A 69 -7.70 -19.56 12.00
CA ASN A 69 -7.35 -18.16 12.23
C ASN A 69 -6.06 -17.79 11.49
N TRP A 70 -5.08 -18.70 11.48
CA TRP A 70 -3.84 -18.54 10.73
C TRP A 70 -4.04 -18.60 9.21
N VAL A 71 -5.05 -19.33 8.71
CA VAL A 71 -5.48 -19.25 7.30
C VAL A 71 -6.00 -17.84 6.97
N GLY A 72 -6.77 -17.22 7.87
CA GLY A 72 -7.20 -15.83 7.73
C GLY A 72 -6.03 -14.85 7.65
N VAL A 73 -5.00 -15.05 8.47
CA VAL A 73 -3.74 -14.27 8.40
C VAL A 73 -3.03 -14.47 7.06
N ALA A 74 -2.89 -15.72 6.60
CA ALA A 74 -2.25 -16.01 5.31
C ALA A 74 -2.99 -15.35 4.15
N MET A 75 -4.33 -15.36 4.16
CA MET A 75 -5.17 -14.69 3.17
C MET A 75 -4.98 -13.16 3.22
N ALA A 76 -4.93 -12.56 4.41
CA ALA A 76 -4.68 -11.13 4.57
C ALA A 76 -3.30 -10.72 4.03
N ILE A 77 -2.26 -11.51 4.30
CA ILE A 77 -0.91 -11.29 3.75
C ILE A 77 -0.91 -11.45 2.22
N ALA A 78 -1.56 -12.49 1.69
CA ALA A 78 -1.68 -12.69 0.25
C ALA A 78 -2.38 -11.49 -0.42
N TRP A 79 -3.41 -10.92 0.21
CA TRP A 79 -4.07 -9.69 -0.23
C TRP A 79 -3.12 -8.50 -0.28
N VAL A 80 -2.30 -8.29 0.76
CA VAL A 80 -1.29 -7.22 0.78
C VAL A 80 -0.31 -7.38 -0.40
N VAL A 81 0.21 -8.60 -0.61
CA VAL A 81 1.19 -8.88 -1.67
C VAL A 81 0.57 -8.68 -3.06
N CYS A 82 -0.63 -9.22 -3.30
CA CYS A 82 -1.37 -9.01 -4.55
C CYS A 82 -1.62 -7.53 -4.83
N PHE A 83 -2.07 -6.79 -3.82
CA PHE A 83 -2.35 -5.37 -3.95
C PHE A 83 -1.10 -4.56 -4.34
N TRP A 84 0.03 -4.83 -3.69
CA TRP A 84 1.32 -4.22 -4.06
C TRP A 84 1.77 -4.62 -5.47
N GLY A 85 1.58 -5.89 -5.86
CA GLY A 85 1.90 -6.36 -7.21
C GLY A 85 1.12 -5.61 -8.29
N VAL A 86 -0.18 -5.39 -8.07
CA VAL A 86 -1.03 -4.60 -8.97
C VAL A 86 -0.56 -3.15 -9.03
N LEU A 87 -0.27 -2.52 -7.89
CA LEU A 87 0.23 -1.14 -7.87
C LEU A 87 1.58 -0.99 -8.58
N LEU A 88 2.50 -1.93 -8.39
CA LEU A 88 3.79 -1.95 -9.09
C LEU A 88 3.60 -2.09 -10.60
N LYS A 89 2.69 -2.97 -11.04
CA LYS A 89 2.36 -3.12 -12.47
C LYS A 89 1.79 -1.81 -13.05
N GLN A 90 0.88 -1.15 -12.33
CA GLN A 90 0.31 0.12 -12.76
C GLN A 90 1.38 1.23 -12.82
N ALA A 91 2.27 1.29 -11.82
CA ALA A 91 3.37 2.24 -11.80
C ALA A 91 4.36 2.00 -12.95
N HIS A 92 4.65 0.75 -13.28
CA HIS A 92 5.49 0.37 -14.41
C HIS A 92 4.88 0.81 -15.75
N ILE A 93 3.60 0.51 -15.97
CA ILE A 93 2.88 0.92 -17.19
C ILE A 93 2.86 2.45 -17.31
N ALA A 94 2.64 3.17 -16.20
CA ALA A 94 2.67 4.63 -16.20
C ALA A 94 4.06 5.19 -16.56
N ALA A 95 5.13 4.56 -16.06
CA ALA A 95 6.51 4.92 -16.40
C ALA A 95 6.84 4.63 -17.87
N GLU A 96 6.48 3.45 -18.39
CA GLU A 96 6.67 3.10 -19.80
C GLU A 96 5.92 4.07 -20.74
N ASN A 97 4.69 4.45 -20.38
CA ASN A 97 3.90 5.40 -21.16
C ASN A 97 4.50 6.81 -21.13
N ALA A 98 5.10 7.22 -20.01
CA ALA A 98 5.81 8.49 -19.92
C ALA A 98 7.06 8.49 -20.81
N VAL A 99 7.86 7.42 -20.76
CA VAL A 99 9.06 7.25 -21.60
C VAL A 99 8.69 7.22 -23.08
N LYS A 100 7.63 6.49 -23.48
CA LYS A 100 7.15 6.47 -24.87
C LYS A 100 6.75 7.86 -25.39
N ARG A 101 6.13 8.69 -24.54
CA ARG A 101 5.78 10.08 -24.90
C ARG A 101 7.00 10.98 -25.05
N GLU A 102 8.07 10.70 -24.30
CA GLU A 102 9.32 11.45 -24.36
C GLU A 102 10.15 11.07 -25.59
N ILE A 103 10.12 9.79 -26.00
CA ILE A 103 10.78 9.30 -27.22
C ILE A 103 10.07 9.77 -28.51
N GLN A 104 8.74 9.98 -28.46
CA GLN A 104 7.97 10.48 -29.61
C GLN A 104 8.04 12.02 -29.79
N ARG A 105 8.72 12.73 -28.89
CA ARG A 105 8.83 14.19 -28.91
C ARG A 105 10.17 14.63 -29.47
#